data_AF-A0A4Y9ACB5-F1
#
_entry.id   AF-A0A4Y9ACB5-F1
#
_cell.length_a   1.000
_cell.length_b   1.000
_cell.length_c   1.000
_cell.angle_alpha   90.00
_cell.angle_beta   90.00
_cell.angle_gamma   90.00
#
_symmetry.space_group_name_H-M   'P 1'
#
loop_
_entity.id
_entity.type
_entity.pdbx_description
1 polymer ?
#
loop_
_entity_poly.entity_id
_entity_poly.type
_entity_poly.pdbx_seq_one_letter_code
_entity_poly.pdbx_strand_id
1 'polypeptide(L)'
;MNLDDFQQYVKAFCEEKGFSNVSDEERYLFFMSEVGEMSEELLNLRFAEDDKQLEIKKALSHEIFDVIWNAVEIANRQGINLTQAFKEKMEINSKRSW
;
A
#
# COMPACT_ATOMS: atom_id res chain seq x y z
N MET A 1 -11.46 1.19 -10.92
CA MET A 1 -11.70 1.14 -9.48
C MET A 1 -11.30 2.48 -8.90
N ASN A 2 -12.18 3.14 -8.17
CA ASN A 2 -11.83 4.36 -7.40
C ASN A 2 -11.35 3.98 -5.98
N LEU A 3 -10.94 4.95 -5.15
CA LEU A 3 -10.45 4.66 -3.79
C LEU A 3 -11.51 4.05 -2.88
N ASP A 4 -12.78 4.47 -3.01
CA ASP A 4 -13.88 3.90 -2.23
C ASP A 4 -14.13 2.44 -2.63
N ASP A 5 -14.22 2.15 -3.94
CA ASP A 5 -14.33 0.79 -4.46
C ASP A 5 -13.17 -0.09 -3.97
N PHE A 6 -11.96 0.47 -3.93
CA PHE A 6 -10.77 -0.25 -3.49
C PHE A 6 -10.78 -0.52 -1.98
N GLN A 7 -11.17 0.47 -1.15
CA GLN A 7 -11.38 0.27 0.28
C GLN A 7 -12.38 -0.86 0.56
N GLN A 8 -13.51 -0.89 -0.18
CA GLN A 8 -14.50 -1.97 -0.05
C GLN A 8 -13.96 -3.32 -0.51
N TYR A 9 -13.20 -3.35 -1.61
CA TYR A 9 -12.57 -4.58 -2.09
C TYR A 9 -11.61 -5.17 -1.06
N VAL A 10 -10.70 -4.35 -0.52
CA VAL A 10 -9.73 -4.77 0.51
C VAL A 10 -10.45 -5.30 1.74
N LYS A 11 -11.48 -4.59 2.21
CA LYS A 11 -12.29 -5.01 3.36
C LYS A 11 -12.92 -6.39 3.13
N ALA A 12 -13.61 -6.57 2.00
CA ALA A 12 -14.26 -7.84 1.66
C ALA A 12 -13.25 -8.99 1.54
N PHE A 13 -12.09 -8.74 0.93
CA PHE A 13 -11.02 -9.72 0.82
C PHE A 13 -10.45 -10.10 2.20
N CYS A 14 -10.21 -9.13 3.08
CA CYS A 14 -9.70 -9.36 4.42
C CYS A 14 -10.70 -10.17 5.27
N GLU A 15 -12.00 -9.90 5.14
CA GLU A 15 -13.06 -10.71 5.76
C GLU A 15 -13.07 -12.15 5.22
N GLU A 16 -13.00 -12.33 3.90
CA GLU A 16 -12.96 -13.65 3.24
C GLU A 16 -11.76 -14.49 3.67
N LYS A 17 -10.57 -13.86 3.79
CA LYS A 17 -9.32 -14.55 4.14
C LYS A 17 -9.09 -14.67 5.66
N GLY A 18 -9.99 -14.15 6.49
CA GLY A 18 -9.86 -14.21 7.95
C GLY A 18 -8.82 -13.25 8.53
N PHE A 19 -8.37 -12.27 7.75
CA PHE A 19 -7.45 -11.22 8.22
C PHE A 19 -8.11 -10.23 9.19
N SER A 20 -9.45 -10.24 9.31
CA SER A 20 -10.15 -9.41 10.31
C SER A 20 -9.78 -9.77 11.76
N ASN A 21 -9.20 -10.95 12.00
CA ASN A 21 -8.83 -11.42 13.34
C ASN A 21 -7.41 -11.04 13.77
N VAL A 22 -6.57 -10.50 12.87
CA VAL A 22 -5.21 -10.07 13.22
C VAL A 22 -5.27 -8.82 14.10
N SER A 23 -4.34 -8.67 15.03
CA SER A 23 -4.23 -7.46 15.85
C SER A 23 -3.76 -6.25 15.02
N ASP A 24 -3.93 -5.04 15.55
CA ASP A 24 -3.41 -3.83 14.88
C ASP A 24 -1.87 -3.84 14.84
N GLU A 25 -1.22 -4.40 15.86
CA GLU A 25 0.23 -4.60 15.91
C GLU A 25 0.70 -5.60 14.85
N GLU A 26 0.02 -6.74 14.69
CA GLU A 26 0.31 -7.70 13.63
C GLU A 26 0.10 -7.09 12.24
N ARG A 27 -0.98 -6.31 12.05
CA ARG A 27 -1.23 -5.59 10.80
C ARG A 27 -0.12 -4.59 10.48
N TYR A 28 0.36 -3.86 11.49
CA TYR A 28 1.47 -2.94 11.34
C TYR A 28 2.77 -3.67 10.98
N LEU A 29 3.04 -4.83 11.60
CA LEU A 29 4.21 -5.64 11.25
C LEU A 29 4.16 -6.11 9.80
N PHE A 30 3.01 -6.57 9.31
CA PHE A 30 2.86 -6.90 7.89
C PHE A 30 3.09 -5.70 6.98
N PHE A 31 2.56 -4.52 7.33
CA PHE A 31 2.82 -3.31 6.56
C PHE A 31 4.32 -3.01 6.47
N MET A 32 5.05 -3.14 7.58
CA MET A 32 6.50 -2.94 7.59
C MET A 32 7.25 -4.02 6.80
N SER A 33 6.76 -5.26 6.76
CA SER A 33 7.31 -6.31 5.91
C SER A 33 7.23 -5.94 4.42
N GLU A 34 6.06 -5.51 3.93
CA GLU A 34 5.91 -5.11 2.51
C GLU A 34 6.80 -3.91 2.16
N VAL A 35 6.97 -2.96 3.09
CA VAL A 35 7.91 -1.85 2.89
C VAL A 35 9.36 -2.37 2.78
N GLY A 36 9.70 -3.43 3.52
CA GLY A 36 10.98 -4.12 3.42
C GLY A 36 11.18 -4.79 2.07
N GLU A 37 10.21 -5.57 1.61
CA GLU A 37 10.24 -6.26 0.30
C GLU A 37 10.32 -5.25 -0.86
N MET A 38 9.54 -4.16 -0.81
CA MET A 38 9.66 -3.05 -1.75
C MET A 38 11.06 -2.42 -1.72
N SER A 39 11.67 -2.28 -0.54
CA SER A 39 13.02 -1.71 -0.39
C SER A 39 14.09 -2.64 -0.97
N GLU A 40 13.93 -3.95 -0.81
CA GLU A 40 14.80 -4.97 -1.40
C GLU A 40 14.75 -4.90 -2.93
N GLU A 41 13.56 -4.85 -3.53
CA GLU A 41 13.42 -4.76 -4.98
C GLU A 41 13.96 -3.44 -5.56
N LEU A 42 13.84 -2.33 -4.83
CA LEU A 42 14.50 -1.07 -5.20
C LEU A 42 16.03 -1.20 -5.20
N LEU A 43 16.60 -1.88 -4.20
CA LEU A 43 18.04 -2.14 -4.14
C LEU A 43 18.48 -3.08 -5.27
N ASN A 44 17.73 -4.15 -5.52
CA ASN A 44 17.97 -5.08 -6.62
C ASN A 44 17.98 -4.33 -7.96
N LEU A 45 17.01 -3.44 -8.19
CA LEU A 45 16.92 -2.66 -9.42
C LEU A 45 18.14 -1.76 -9.64
N ARG A 46 18.68 -1.18 -8.56
CA ARG A 46 19.86 -0.31 -8.62
C ARG A 46 21.11 -1.04 -9.13
N PHE A 47 21.24 -2.33 -8.82
CA PHE A 47 22.41 -3.13 -9.16
C PHE A 47 22.14 -4.12 -10.31
N ALA A 48 20.97 -4.04 -10.94
CA ALA A 48 20.55 -4.95 -11.99
C ALA A 48 21.30 -4.73 -13.30
N GLU A 49 21.67 -5.83 -13.94
CA GLU A 49 22.04 -5.87 -15.35
C GLU A 49 20.80 -5.59 -16.23
N ASP A 50 21.01 -5.04 -17.43
CA ASP A 50 19.92 -4.57 -18.30
C ASP A 50 18.88 -5.66 -18.63
N ASP A 51 19.31 -6.92 -18.74
CA ASP A 51 18.46 -8.08 -19.04
C ASP A 51 17.54 -8.47 -17.88
N LYS A 52 17.87 -8.09 -16.64
CA LYS A 52 17.10 -8.38 -15.42
C LYS A 52 16.19 -7.25 -14.97
N GLN A 53 16.41 -6.02 -15.45
CA GLN A 53 15.64 -4.85 -15.01
C GLN A 53 14.14 -4.98 -15.24
N LEU A 54 13.69 -5.65 -16.30
CA LEU A 54 12.26 -5.79 -16.60
C LEU A 54 11.55 -6.65 -15.54
N GLU A 55 12.14 -7.81 -15.21
CA GLU A 55 11.59 -8.71 -14.19
C GLU A 55 11.59 -8.07 -12.81
N ILE A 56 12.67 -7.37 -12.44
CA ILE A 56 12.77 -6.65 -11.16
C ILE A 56 11.74 -5.51 -11.09
N LYS A 57 11.53 -4.73 -12.17
CA LYS A 57 10.49 -3.70 -12.20
C LYS A 57 9.09 -4.28 -12.01
N LYS A 58 8.85 -5.50 -12.52
CA LYS A 58 7.59 -6.21 -12.32
C LYS A 58 7.41 -6.63 -10.86
N ALA A 59 8.43 -7.24 -10.24
CA ALA A 59 8.42 -7.57 -8.82
C ALA A 59 8.20 -6.32 -7.96
N LEU A 60 8.99 -5.26 -8.17
CA LEU A 60 8.83 -3.97 -7.51
C LEU A 60 7.41 -3.40 -7.64
N SER A 61 6.75 -3.57 -8.79
CA SER A 61 5.37 -3.09 -8.97
C SER A 61 4.36 -3.83 -8.10
N HIS A 62 4.60 -5.11 -7.80
CA HIS A 62 3.78 -5.89 -6.87
C HIS A 62 4.05 -5.42 -5.43
N GLU A 63 5.32 -5.29 -5.02
CA GLU A 63 5.67 -4.86 -3.66
C GLU A 63 5.15 -3.45 -3.33
N ILE A 64 5.21 -2.52 -4.29
CA ILE A 64 4.58 -1.20 -4.15
C ILE A 64 3.08 -1.33 -3.92
N PHE A 65 2.43 -2.26 -4.62
CA PHE A 65 1.00 -2.49 -4.46
C PHE A 65 0.67 -3.12 -3.12
N ASP A 66 1.53 -4.01 -2.59
CA ASP A 66 1.34 -4.60 -1.26
C ASP A 66 1.49 -3.56 -0.13
N VAL A 67 2.39 -2.58 -0.29
CA VAL A 67 2.47 -1.40 0.58
C VAL A 67 1.17 -0.58 0.53
N ILE A 68 0.64 -0.33 -0.68
CA ILE A 68 -0.63 0.40 -0.86
C ILE A 68 -1.79 -0.37 -0.21
N TRP A 69 -1.86 -1.68 -0.43
CA TRP A 69 -2.89 -2.56 0.13
C TRP A 69 -2.90 -2.49 1.65
N ASN A 70 -1.74 -2.63 2.27
CA ASN A 70 -1.60 -2.59 3.72
C ASN A 70 -2.01 -1.24 4.31
N ALA A 71 -1.64 -0.13 3.66
CA ALA A 71 -2.07 1.20 4.08
C ALA A 71 -3.59 1.38 3.98
N VAL A 72 -4.21 0.82 2.94
CA VAL A 72 -5.67 0.83 2.78
C VAL A 72 -6.36 0.01 3.86
N GLU A 73 -5.84 -1.17 4.19
CA GLU A 73 -6.42 -1.99 5.26
C GLU A 73 -6.29 -1.32 6.64
N ILE A 74 -5.17 -0.66 6.92
CA ILE A 74 -5.02 0.16 8.14
C ILE A 74 -6.10 1.24 8.18
N ALA A 75 -6.36 1.94 7.07
CA ALA A 75 -7.42 2.93 7.00
C ALA A 75 -8.82 2.32 7.27
N ASN A 76 -9.11 1.16 6.69
CA ASN A 76 -10.37 0.44 6.89
C ASN A 76 -10.59 0.08 8.36
N ARG A 77 -9.58 -0.48 9.03
CA ARG A 77 -9.65 -0.88 10.45
C ARG A 77 -9.92 0.29 11.39
N GLN A 78 -9.41 1.47 11.04
CA GLN A 78 -9.60 2.69 11.83
C GLN A 78 -10.83 3.51 11.40
N GLY A 79 -11.64 3.02 10.45
CA GLY A 79 -12.82 3.72 9.96
C GLY A 79 -12.51 5.01 9.19
N ILE A 80 -11.33 5.10 8.57
CA ILE A 80 -10.87 6.28 7.83
C ILE A 80 -11.38 6.21 6.39
N ASN A 81 -12.05 7.27 5.93
CA ASN A 81 -12.42 7.44 4.53
C ASN A 81 -11.27 8.06 3.74
N LEU A 82 -10.57 7.25 2.92
CA LEU A 82 -9.40 7.71 2.15
C LEU A 82 -9.79 8.66 1.02
N THR A 83 -10.99 8.54 0.45
CA THR A 83 -11.48 9.49 -0.55
C THR A 83 -11.64 10.89 0.06
N GLN A 84 -12.13 10.98 1.29
CA GLN A 84 -12.24 12.24 2.03
C GLN A 84 -10.85 12.75 2.43
N ALA A 85 -9.99 11.90 2.99
CA ALA A 85 -8.63 12.26 3.38
C ALA A 85 -7.81 12.79 2.19
N PHE A 86 -7.97 12.18 1.01
CA PHE A 86 -7.38 12.66 -0.24
C PHE A 86 -7.84 14.08 -0.58
N LYS A 87 -9.15 14.35 -0.58
CA LYS A 87 -9.70 15.68 -0.90
C LYS A 87 -9.15 16.75 0.04
N GLU A 88 -9.19 16.50 1.34
CA GLU A 88 -8.68 17.42 2.36
C GLU A 88 -7.17 17.67 2.20
N LYS A 89 -6.40 16.62 1.96
CA LYS A 89 -4.95 16.74 1.79
C LYS A 89 -4.57 17.52 0.52
N MET A 90 -5.31 17.33 -0.56
CA MET A 90 -5.08 18.06 -1.81
C MET A 90 -5.41 19.55 -1.65
N GLU A 91 -6.46 19.91 -0.92
CA GLU A 91 -6.76 21.31 -0.60
C GLU A 91 -5.61 21.94 0.19
N ILE A 92 -5.10 21.26 1.21
CA ILE A 92 -3.93 21.73 1.98
C ILE A 92 -2.72 21.91 1.07
N ASN A 93 -2.42 20.93 0.22
CA ASN A 93 -1.26 20.96 -0.67
C ASN A 93 -1.35 22.07 -1.73
N SER A 94 -2.55 22.41 -2.20
CA SER A 94 -2.76 23.50 -3.18
C SER A 94 -2.34 24.88 -2.66
N LYS A 95 -2.27 25.03 -1.33
CA LYS A 95 -1.90 26.28 -0.64
C LYS A 95 -0.43 26.32 -0.22
N ARG A 96 0.35 25.26 -0.48
CA ARG A 96 1.77 25.17 -0.11
C ARG A 96 2.67 25.75 -1.19
N SER A 97 3.77 26.36 -0.78
CA SER A 97 4.95 26.59 -1.60
C SER A 97 6.04 25.64 -1.10
N TRP A 98 6.78 25.02 -2.03
CA TRP A 98 7.83 24.04 -1.75
C TRP A 98 9.20 24.62 -2.07
#